data_AF-A0A2X2JYT6-F1
#
_entry.id   AF-A0A2X2JYT6-F1
#
_cell.length_a   1.000
_cell.length_b   1.000
_cell.length_c   1.000
_cell.angle_alpha   90.00
_cell.angle_beta   90.00
_cell.angle_gamma   90.00
#
_symmetry.space_group_name_H-M   'P 1'
#
loop_
_entity.id
_entity.type
_entity.pdbx_description
1 polymer ?
#
loop_
_entity_poly.entity_id
_entity_poly.type
_entity_poly.pdbx_seq_one_letter_code
_entity_poly.pdbx_strand_id
1 'polypeptide(L)' 'MADESKFEQAKGNVKETVGNVTDNKNLENEGKEDKASGKAKEFVENAKEKAN' A
#
# COMPACT_ATOMS: atom_id res chain seq x y z
N MET A 1 -14.34 -1.81 2.92
CA MET A 1 -12.89 -1.62 3.14
C MET A 1 -12.01 -2.52 2.27
N ALA A 2 -12.36 -3.78 2.01
CA ALA A 2 -11.50 -4.71 1.25
C ALA A 2 -11.05 -4.24 -0.14
N ASP A 3 -11.92 -3.58 -0.92
CA ASP A 3 -11.56 -3.04 -2.24
C ASP A 3 -10.55 -1.89 -2.15
N GLU A 4 -10.67 -1.04 -1.13
CA GLU A 4 -9.79 0.12 -0.97
C GLU A 4 -8.37 -0.31 -0.54
N SER A 5 -8.25 -1.27 0.38
CA SER A 5 -6.94 -1.80 0.79
C SER A 5 -6.20 -2.54 -0.34
N LYS A 6 -6.94 -3.32 -1.15
CA LYS A 6 -6.37 -3.96 -2.34
C LYS A 6 -5.96 -2.96 -3.40
N PHE A 7 -6.76 -1.92 -3.59
CA PHE A 7 -6.46 -0.84 -4.51
C PHE A 7 -5.24 -0.02 -4.07
N GLU A 8 -5.12 0.31 -2.77
CA GLU A 8 -3.95 0.97 -2.18
C GLU A 8 -2.67 0.12 -2.39
N GLN A 9 -2.73 -1.20 -2.16
CA GLN A 9 -1.60 -2.09 -2.44
C GLN A 9 -1.22 -2.16 -3.93
N ALA A 10 -2.21 -2.25 -4.82
CA ALA A 10 -1.97 -2.30 -6.26
C ALA A 10 -1.36 -0.98 -6.77
N LYS A 11 -1.90 0.16 -6.32
CA LYS A 11 -1.39 1.49 -6.65
C LYS A 11 0.04 1.68 -6.12
N GLY A 12 0.32 1.21 -4.91
CA GLY A 12 1.66 1.23 -4.33
C GLY A 12 2.68 0.45 -5.16
N ASN A 13 2.31 -0.77 -5.58
CA ASN A 13 3.12 -1.60 -6.48
C ASN A 13 3.40 -0.91 -7.82
N VAL A 14 2.38 -0.31 -8.43
CA VAL A 14 2.52 0.38 -9.71
C VAL A 14 3.44 1.59 -9.57
N LYS A 15 3.24 2.43 -8.56
CA LYS A 15 4.12 3.59 -8.30
C LYS A 15 5.56 3.18 -8.02
N GLU A 16 5.79 2.13 -7.23
CA GLU A 16 7.12 1.58 -6.96
C GLU A 16 7.81 1.12 -8.25
N THR A 17 7.10 0.35 -9.06
CA THR A 17 7.62 -0.18 -10.33
C THR A 17 7.90 0.93 -11.33
N VAL A 18 6.95 1.85 -11.52
CA VAL A 18 7.10 2.98 -12.45
C VAL A 18 8.20 3.92 -11.97
N GLY A 19 8.28 4.18 -10.66
CA GLY A 19 9.32 4.99 -10.03
C GLY A 19 10.70 4.40 -10.27
N ASN A 20 10.88 3.10 -10.07
CA ASN A 20 12.14 2.41 -10.36
C ASN A 20 12.48 2.46 -11.87
N VAL A 21 11.53 2.14 -12.74
CA VAL A 21 11.73 2.14 -14.21
C VAL A 21 12.08 3.52 -14.77
N THR A 22 11.52 4.59 -14.20
CA THR A 22 11.76 5.98 -14.63
C THR A 22 12.85 6.67 -13.79
N ASP A 23 13.53 5.97 -12.88
CA ASP A 23 14.50 6.56 -11.93
C ASP A 23 13.89 7.71 -11.09
N ASN A 24 12.57 7.69 -10.88
CA ASN A 24 11.83 8.66 -10.11
C ASN A 24 11.63 8.18 -8.67
N LYS A 25 12.54 8.65 -7.80
CA LYS A 25 12.54 8.37 -6.35
C LYS A 25 11.25 8.81 -5.64
N ASN A 26 10.56 9.83 -6.14
CA ASN A 26 9.31 10.28 -5.52
C ASN A 26 8.19 9.26 -5.72
N LEU A 27 8.03 8.76 -6.95
CA LEU A 27 7.09 7.67 -7.25
C LEU A 27 7.46 6.37 -6.52
N GLU A 28 8.75 6.04 -6.44
CA GLU A 28 9.19 4.87 -5.69
C GLU A 28 8.81 4.96 -4.20
N ASN A 29 9.09 6.11 -3.57
CA ASN A 29 8.77 6.33 -2.16
C ASN A 29 7.26 6.34 -1.90
N GLU A 30 6.48 7.05 -2.72
CA GLU A 30 5.02 7.03 -2.60
C GLU A 30 4.48 5.60 -2.72
N GLY A 31 5.02 4.81 -3.65
CA GLY A 31 4.62 3.43 -3.82
C GLY A 31 4.88 2.56 -2.59
N LYS A 32 6.05 2.73 -1.96
CA LYS A 32 6.41 2.05 -0.70
C LYS A 32 5.53 2.51 0.46
N GLU A 33 5.25 3.81 0.59
CA GLU A 33 4.38 4.35 1.64
C GLU A 33 2.94 3.87 1.53
N ASP A 34 2.34 3.91 0.32
CA ASP A 34 0.99 3.40 0.06
C ASP A 34 0.87 1.92 0.47
N LYS A 35 1.89 1.11 0.11
CA LYS A 35 1.95 -0.33 0.41
C LYS A 35 2.11 -0.61 1.91
N ALA A 36 2.94 0.17 2.59
CA ALA A 36 3.16 0.04 4.03
C ALA A 36 1.92 0.46 4.83
N SER A 37 1.29 1.58 4.46
CA SER A 37 0.06 2.06 5.08
C SER A 37 -1.10 1.09 4.86
N GLY A 38 -1.25 0.53 3.66
CA GLY A 38 -2.25 -0.49 3.36
C GLY A 38 -2.09 -1.74 4.23
N LYS A 39 -0.86 -2.25 4.38
CA LYS A 39 -0.58 -3.38 5.28
C LYS A 39 -0.84 -3.06 6.75
N ALA A 40 -0.49 -1.87 7.21
CA ALA A 40 -0.73 -1.46 8.59
C ALA A 40 -2.23 -1.37 8.89
N LYS A 41 -3.02 -0.76 7.99
CA LYS A 41 -4.49 -0.74 8.09
C LYS A 41 -5.06 -2.15 8.12
N GLU A 42 -4.62 -3.04 7.22
CA GLU A 42 -5.09 -4.43 7.15
C GLU A 42 -4.80 -5.17 8.45
N PHE A 43 -3.61 -5.00 9.03
CA PHE A 43 -3.26 -5.59 10.32
C PHE A 43 -4.13 -5.08 11.47
N VAL A 44 -4.36 -3.77 11.53
CA VAL A 44 -5.21 -3.15 12.55
C VAL A 44 -6.66 -3.60 12.40
N GLU A 45 -7.19 -3.63 11.17
CA GLU A 45 -8.56 -4.04 10.88
C GLU A 45 -8.78 -5.52 11.23
N ASN A 46 -7.84 -6.39 10.86
CA ASN A 46 -7.88 -7.82 11.15
C ASN A 46 -7.73 -8.11 12.66
N ALA A 47 -6.91 -7.34 13.38
CA ALA A 47 -6.82 -7.40 14.84
C ALA A 47 -8.10 -6.93 15.53
N LYS A 48 -8.75 -5.89 14.99
CA LYS A 48 -10.02 -5.35 15.51
C LYS A 48 -11.19 -6.30 15.25
N GLU A 49 -11.18 -7.01 14.11
CA GLU A 49 -12.15 -8.05 13.78
C GLU A 49 -12.00 -9.26 14.72
N LYS A 50 -10.76 -9.72 14.97
CA LYS A 50 -10.48 -10.84 15.89
C LYS A 50 -10.77 -10.55 17.36
N ALA A 51 -10.84 -9.27 17.75
CA ALA A 51 -11.12 -8.86 19.12
C ALA A 51 -12.63 -8.71 19.42
N ASN A 52 -13.51 -8.81 18.41
CA ASN A 52 -14.97 -8.89 18.58
C ASN A 52 -15.48 -10.33 18.63
#